data_AF-A0A9E3B6H6-F1
#
_entry.id   AF-A0A9E3B6H6-F1
#
_cell.length_a   1.000
_cell.length_b   1.000
_cell.length_c   1.000
_cell.angle_alpha   90.00
_cell.angle_beta   90.00
_cell.angle_gamma   90.00
#
_symmetry.space_group_name_H-M   'P 1'
#
loop_
_entity.id
_entity.type
_entity.pdbx_description
1 polymer ?
#
loop_
_entity_poly.entity_id
_entity_poly.type
_entity_poly.pdbx_seq_one_letter_code
_entity_poly.pdbx_strand_id
1 'polypeptide(L)'
;MADFILTLHSYNVYLVILAGAITGIWGLILFFTTKKPAQSISKPDAKGSDTVAEGQAATDDVVPTSSVDTDFSARTQLWRRVLTVTIVLALLQGLFGIIMVLMGKKPGPPGDSLYYLHFVYGGIVALVIPVATTYATGGKNPRRDLLVYSLATLILTAAAIRAWMTGPAVFTLLP
;
A
#
# COMPACT_ATOMS: atom_id res chain seq x y z
N MET A 1 3.55 -26.72 20.17
CA MET A 1 3.20 -25.27 20.30
C MET A 1 4.17 -24.41 19.49
N ALA A 2 5.48 -24.47 19.74
CA ALA A 2 6.47 -23.68 18.99
C ALA A 2 6.44 -23.93 17.47
N ASP A 3 6.30 -25.20 17.06
CA ASP A 3 6.29 -25.56 15.63
C ASP A 3 5.04 -25.06 14.90
N PHE A 4 3.91 -24.99 15.60
CA PHE A 4 2.67 -24.41 15.08
C PHE A 4 2.83 -22.90 14.82
N ILE A 5 3.42 -22.17 15.78
CA ILE A 5 3.68 -20.73 15.63
C ILE A 5 4.70 -20.48 14.52
N LEU A 6 5.75 -21.28 14.43
CA LEU A 6 6.74 -21.21 13.35
C LEU A 6 6.08 -21.44 11.98
N THR A 7 5.21 -22.44 11.89
CA THR A 7 4.44 -22.74 10.66
C THR A 7 3.56 -21.54 10.28
N LEU A 8 2.80 -20.99 11.22
CA LEU A 8 1.98 -19.79 10.98
C LEU A 8 2.82 -18.59 10.55
N HIS A 9 3.96 -18.33 11.22
CA HIS A 9 4.87 -17.25 10.85
C HIS A 9 5.45 -17.42 9.44
N SER A 10 5.76 -18.67 9.06
CA SER A 10 6.27 -19.00 7.73
C SER A 10 5.20 -18.85 6.65
N TYR A 11 3.95 -19.25 6.90
CA TYR A 11 2.88 -19.05 5.91
C TYR A 11 2.45 -17.59 5.79
N ASN A 12 2.36 -16.88 6.92
CA ASN A 12 1.90 -15.51 6.95
C ASN A 12 2.86 -14.55 6.22
N VAL A 13 4.17 -14.85 6.14
CA VAL A 13 5.11 -14.04 5.35
C VAL A 13 4.73 -13.98 3.86
N TYR A 14 4.24 -15.09 3.29
CA TYR A 14 3.81 -15.13 1.89
C TYR A 14 2.55 -14.29 1.69
N LEU A 15 1.63 -14.34 2.64
CA LEU A 15 0.42 -13.50 2.62
C LEU A 15 0.79 -12.02 2.69
N VAL A 16 1.75 -11.63 3.54
CA VAL A 16 2.22 -10.25 3.66
C VAL A 16 2.88 -9.77 2.37
N ILE A 17 3.76 -10.58 1.77
CA ILE A 17 4.45 -10.23 0.52
C ILE A 17 3.43 -10.07 -0.61
N LEU A 18 2.52 -11.04 -0.76
CA LEU A 18 1.51 -11.03 -1.82
C LEU A 18 0.54 -9.86 -1.65
N ALA A 19 -0.05 -9.70 -0.46
CA ALA A 19 -1.00 -8.64 -0.17
C ALA A 19 -0.34 -7.27 -0.27
N GLY A 20 0.89 -7.11 0.21
CA GLY A 20 1.69 -5.90 0.09
C GLY A 20 1.98 -5.51 -1.35
N ALA A 21 2.40 -6.46 -2.19
CA ALA A 21 2.65 -6.24 -3.61
C ALA A 21 1.36 -5.82 -4.34
N ILE A 22 0.27 -6.56 -4.15
CA ILE A 22 -1.02 -6.27 -4.78
C ILE A 22 -1.52 -4.88 -4.35
N THR A 23 -1.49 -4.58 -3.05
CA THR A 23 -1.97 -3.30 -2.51
C THR A 23 -1.14 -2.14 -3.05
N GLY A 24 0.19 -2.28 -3.05
CA GLY A 24 1.11 -1.23 -3.47
C GLY A 24 1.02 -0.95 -4.97
N ILE A 25 1.02 -1.99 -5.80
CA ILE A 25 0.89 -1.84 -7.25
C ILE A 25 -0.47 -1.26 -7.61
N TRP A 26 -1.56 -1.79 -7.04
CA TRP A 26 -2.90 -1.29 -7.34
C TRP A 26 -3.09 0.17 -6.90
N GLY A 27 -2.61 0.55 -5.72
CA GLY A 27 -2.70 1.93 -5.26
C GLY A 27 -1.89 2.90 -6.13
N LEU A 28 -0.75 2.46 -6.65
CA LEU A 28 0.04 3.23 -7.61
C LEU A 28 -0.68 3.39 -8.95
N ILE A 29 -1.33 2.33 -9.45
CA ILE A 29 -2.18 2.41 -10.64
C ILE A 29 -3.30 3.45 -10.42
N LEU A 30 -4.02 3.39 -9.29
CA LEU A 30 -5.08 4.36 -8.95
C LEU A 30 -4.57 5.81 -8.87
N PHE A 31 -3.32 6.01 -8.44
CA PHE A 31 -2.69 7.33 -8.40
C PHE A 31 -2.39 7.90 -9.80
N PHE A 32 -2.01 7.05 -10.75
CA PHE A 32 -1.70 7.46 -12.12
C PHE A 32 -2.94 7.59 -13.01
N THR A 33 -4.00 6.84 -12.74
CA THR A 33 -5.29 6.99 -13.45
C THR A 33 -6.02 8.28 -13.07
N THR A 34 -5.67 8.93 -11.95
CA THR A 34 -6.27 10.21 -11.50
C THR A 34 -5.70 11.47 -12.14
N LYS A 35 -5.13 11.41 -13.35
CA LYS A 35 -4.73 12.64 -14.07
C LYS A 35 -5.98 13.52 -14.26
N LYS A 36 -5.96 14.72 -13.66
CA LYS A 36 -6.92 15.76 -14.04
C LYS A 36 -6.69 16.01 -15.54
N PRO A 37 -7.73 16.09 -16.38
CA PRO A 37 -7.57 16.66 -17.71
C PRO A 37 -6.90 18.02 -17.51
N ALA A 38 -5.83 18.27 -18.27
CA ALA A 38 -5.07 19.50 -18.19
C ALA A 38 -6.05 20.67 -18.12
N GLN A 39 -5.92 21.52 -17.09
CA GLN A 39 -6.57 22.83 -17.09
C GLN A 39 -6.28 23.43 -18.46
N SER A 40 -7.33 23.59 -19.27
CA SER A 40 -7.25 24.36 -20.50
C SER A 40 -6.73 25.72 -20.09
N ILE A 41 -5.48 25.97 -20.38
CA ILE A 41 -4.89 27.30 -20.30
C ILE A 41 -5.63 28.12 -21.36
N SER A 42 -6.76 28.72 -21.00
CA SER A 42 -7.25 29.93 -21.64
C SER A 42 -6.89 31.08 -20.70
N LYS A 43 -5.73 31.66 -20.93
CA LYS A 43 -5.37 32.99 -20.44
C LYS A 43 -5.10 33.85 -21.67
N PRO A 44 -5.27 35.17 -21.59
CA PRO A 44 -6.41 35.95 -21.12
C PRO A 44 -7.11 36.57 -22.36
N ASP A 45 -8.21 37.32 -22.22
CA ASP A 45 -8.38 38.56 -22.98
C ASP A 45 -9.56 39.40 -22.49
N ALA A 46 -9.33 40.71 -22.59
CA ALA A 46 -10.10 41.80 -22.04
C ALA A 46 -11.29 42.20 -22.93
N LYS A 47 -12.11 43.09 -22.35
CA LYS A 47 -13.16 43.95 -22.93
C LYS A 47 -14.53 43.31 -23.16
N GLY A 48 -15.51 44.02 -22.60
CA GLY A 48 -16.91 43.65 -22.57
C GLY A 48 -17.64 43.80 -23.90
N SER A 49 -18.89 43.38 -23.87
CA SER A 49 -19.91 43.69 -24.85
C SER A 49 -21.24 43.16 -24.31
N ASP A 50 -22.15 44.07 -24.00
CA ASP A 50 -23.58 43.78 -23.94
C ASP A 50 -24.05 43.31 -25.31
N THR A 51 -24.71 42.15 -25.44
CA THR A 51 -25.84 41.96 -26.37
C THR A 51 -26.56 40.64 -26.16
N VAL A 52 -27.89 40.74 -26.22
CA VAL A 52 -28.92 39.69 -26.16
C VAL A 52 -29.04 39.01 -27.54
N ALA A 53 -29.18 37.69 -27.58
CA ALA A 53 -29.95 36.99 -28.63
C ALA A 53 -30.24 35.52 -28.26
N GLU A 54 -31.51 35.15 -28.45
CA GLU A 54 -32.13 33.85 -28.24
C GLU A 54 -31.61 32.74 -29.16
N GLY A 55 -31.75 31.49 -28.67
CA GLY A 55 -32.24 30.39 -29.51
C GLY A 55 -31.19 29.53 -30.21
N GLN A 56 -30.63 28.56 -29.50
CA GLN A 56 -30.20 27.30 -30.11
C GLN A 56 -30.26 26.19 -29.06
N ALA A 57 -31.22 25.28 -29.20
CA ALA A 57 -31.25 24.02 -28.47
C ALA A 57 -30.04 23.17 -28.89
N ALA A 58 -28.94 23.29 -28.16
CA ALA A 58 -27.87 22.32 -28.16
C ALA A 58 -28.20 21.33 -27.04
N THR A 59 -28.38 20.07 -27.41
CA THR A 59 -28.38 18.95 -26.48
C THR A 59 -27.10 19.02 -25.66
N ASP A 60 -27.25 19.35 -24.38
CA ASP A 60 -26.21 19.21 -23.37
C ASP A 60 -25.83 17.73 -23.25
N ASP A 61 -24.93 17.26 -24.13
CA ASP A 61 -24.07 16.11 -23.87
C ASP A 61 -23.01 16.50 -22.82
N VAL A 62 -23.45 17.08 -21.72
CA VAL A 62 -22.67 17.16 -20.49
C VAL A 62 -22.71 15.75 -19.92
N VAL A 63 -21.76 14.91 -20.34
CA VAL A 63 -21.48 13.64 -19.68
C VAL A 63 -21.47 13.92 -18.18
N PRO A 64 -22.37 13.31 -17.37
CA PRO A 64 -22.48 13.65 -15.97
C PRO A 64 -21.16 13.28 -15.30
N THR A 65 -20.39 14.28 -14.90
CA THR A 65 -19.15 14.17 -14.12
C THR A 65 -19.35 13.35 -12.85
N SER A 66 -20.60 13.26 -12.36
CA SER A 66 -21.02 12.43 -11.23
C SER A 66 -20.75 10.92 -11.40
N SER A 67 -20.78 10.38 -12.61
CA SER A 67 -20.53 8.94 -12.85
C SER A 67 -19.06 8.56 -12.69
N VAL A 68 -18.14 9.45 -13.10
CA VAL A 68 -16.69 9.23 -13.02
C VAL A 68 -16.18 9.41 -11.58
N ASP A 69 -16.72 10.41 -10.87
CA ASP A 69 -16.31 10.73 -9.49
C ASP A 69 -16.76 9.65 -8.48
N THR A 70 -17.95 9.07 -8.67
CA THR A 70 -18.48 7.99 -7.83
C THR A 70 -17.71 6.69 -8.00
N ASP A 71 -17.34 6.34 -9.23
CA ASP A 71 -16.55 5.16 -9.57
C ASP A 71 -15.11 5.24 -8.98
N PHE A 72 -14.48 6.41 -9.01
CA PHE A 72 -13.19 6.62 -8.36
C PHE A 72 -13.29 6.48 -6.82
N SER A 73 -14.30 7.08 -6.19
CA SER A 73 -14.52 6.94 -4.74
C SER A 73 -14.72 5.47 -4.34
N ALA A 74 -15.53 4.72 -5.08
CA ALA A 74 -15.77 3.30 -4.82
C ALA A 74 -14.48 2.46 -4.91
N ARG A 75 -13.67 2.66 -5.97
CA ARG A 75 -12.38 1.98 -6.13
C ARG A 75 -11.39 2.30 -5.02
N THR A 76 -11.31 3.56 -4.60
CA THR A 76 -10.41 3.97 -3.52
C THR A 76 -10.83 3.42 -2.16
N GLN A 77 -12.14 3.33 -1.89
CA GLN A 77 -12.66 2.68 -0.68
C GLN A 77 -12.34 1.17 -0.68
N LEU A 78 -12.49 0.50 -1.82
CA LEU A 78 -12.13 -0.92 -1.95
C LEU A 78 -10.63 -1.14 -1.71
N TRP A 79 -9.78 -0.32 -2.34
CA TRP A 79 -8.34 -0.36 -2.12
C TRP A 79 -7.97 -0.11 -0.65
N ARG A 80 -8.65 0.82 0.06
CA ARG A 80 -8.44 1.04 1.51
C ARG A 80 -8.77 -0.19 2.35
N ARG A 81 -9.79 -0.98 1.97
CA ARG A 81 -10.11 -2.25 2.66
C ARG A 81 -8.96 -3.26 2.48
N VAL A 82 -8.44 -3.40 1.26
CA VAL A 82 -7.30 -4.28 1.00
C VAL A 82 -6.04 -3.81 1.75
N LEU A 83 -5.77 -2.50 1.79
CA LEU A 83 -4.71 -1.92 2.60
C LEU A 83 -4.85 -2.28 4.09
N THR A 84 -6.08 -2.21 4.63
CA THR A 84 -6.35 -2.57 6.03
C THR A 84 -6.01 -4.04 6.28
N VAL A 85 -6.41 -4.95 5.38
CA VAL A 85 -6.07 -6.37 5.47
C VAL A 85 -4.55 -6.58 5.44
N THR A 86 -3.84 -5.91 4.53
CA THR A 86 -2.36 -5.98 4.44
C THR A 86 -1.69 -5.53 5.74
N ILE A 87 -2.17 -4.45 6.36
CA ILE A 87 -1.66 -3.96 7.64
C ILE A 87 -1.88 -5.01 8.73
N VAL A 88 -3.07 -5.59 8.82
CA VAL A 88 -3.37 -6.63 9.82
C VAL A 88 -2.45 -7.84 9.66
N LEU A 89 -2.26 -8.33 8.43
CA LEU A 89 -1.34 -9.44 8.15
C LEU A 89 0.11 -9.12 8.55
N ALA A 90 0.57 -7.90 8.26
CA ALA A 90 1.91 -7.45 8.63
C ALA A 90 2.10 -7.35 10.15
N LEU A 91 1.08 -6.85 10.87
CA LEU A 91 1.10 -6.79 12.33
C LEU A 91 1.11 -8.20 12.94
N LEU A 92 0.32 -9.13 12.40
CA LEU A 92 0.36 -10.53 12.80
C LEU A 92 1.74 -11.16 12.55
N GLN A 93 2.40 -10.81 11.45
CA GLN A 93 3.77 -11.27 11.16
C GLN A 93 4.76 -10.83 12.23
N GLY A 94 4.71 -9.55 12.61
CA GLY A 94 5.54 -8.99 13.67
C GLY A 94 5.25 -9.63 15.02
N LEU A 95 3.97 -9.83 15.35
CA LEU A 95 3.55 -10.48 16.60
C LEU A 95 4.09 -11.90 16.71
N PHE A 96 3.97 -12.72 15.66
CA PHE A 96 4.53 -14.07 15.67
C PHE A 96 6.06 -14.06 15.79
N GLY A 97 6.73 -13.09 15.14
CA GLY A 97 8.17 -12.90 15.29
C GLY A 97 8.58 -12.61 16.74
N ILE A 98 7.87 -11.69 17.41
CA ILE A 98 8.12 -11.34 18.83
C ILE A 98 7.89 -12.56 19.73
N ILE A 99 6.79 -13.30 19.53
CA ILE A 99 6.50 -14.50 20.32
C ILE A 99 7.63 -15.53 20.17
N MET A 100 8.14 -15.76 18.96
CA MET A 100 9.25 -16.68 18.73
C MET A 100 10.55 -16.24 19.42
N VAL A 101 10.83 -14.93 19.44
CA VAL A 101 12.00 -14.38 20.17
C VAL A 101 11.87 -14.61 21.66
N LEU A 102 10.68 -14.38 22.24
CA LEU A 102 10.40 -14.65 23.66
C LEU A 102 10.50 -16.15 24.00
N MET A 103 10.24 -17.02 23.02
CA MET A 103 10.42 -18.47 23.14
C MET A 103 11.86 -18.94 22.89
N GLY A 104 12.81 -18.01 22.71
CA GLY A 104 14.23 -18.31 22.51
C GLY A 104 14.60 -18.81 21.10
N LYS A 105 13.68 -18.77 20.14
CA LYS A 105 13.97 -19.11 18.74
C LYS A 105 14.64 -17.92 18.06
N LYS A 106 15.85 -18.14 17.54
CA LYS A 106 16.60 -17.14 16.78
C LYS A 106 16.44 -17.39 15.28
N PRO A 107 16.32 -16.33 14.45
CA PRO A 107 16.35 -16.46 13.00
C PRO A 107 17.76 -16.83 12.50
N GLY A 108 17.86 -17.63 11.43
CA GLY A 108 19.12 -18.01 10.79
C GLY A 108 19.69 -19.39 11.19
N PRO A 109 20.63 -19.95 10.40
CA PRO A 109 21.31 -21.21 10.70
C PRO A 109 22.09 -21.15 12.01
N PRO A 110 22.25 -22.27 12.75
CA PRO A 110 23.12 -22.31 13.92
C PRO A 110 24.54 -21.88 13.56
N GLY A 111 25.02 -20.77 14.13
CA GLY A 111 26.40 -20.29 13.97
C GLY A 111 26.61 -19.12 13.01
N ASP A 112 25.57 -18.62 12.33
CA ASP A 112 25.71 -17.52 11.36
C ASP A 112 25.27 -16.15 11.92
N SER A 113 25.96 -15.09 11.49
CA SER A 113 25.71 -13.70 11.90
C SER A 113 24.47 -13.06 11.26
N LEU A 114 23.81 -13.78 10.35
CA LEU A 114 22.63 -13.34 9.60
C LEU A 114 21.40 -13.05 10.46
N TYR A 115 21.37 -13.45 11.73
CA TYR A 115 20.24 -13.19 12.62
C TYR A 115 19.98 -11.70 12.83
N TYR A 116 21.02 -10.87 12.94
CA TYR A 116 20.88 -9.41 13.12
C TYR A 116 20.15 -8.77 11.96
N LEU A 117 20.45 -9.26 10.76
CA LEU A 117 19.88 -8.81 9.52
C LEU A 117 18.38 -9.14 9.46
N HIS A 118 17.87 -10.19 10.12
CA HIS A 118 16.42 -10.39 10.22
C HIS A 118 15.75 -9.33 11.11
N PHE A 119 16.36 -9.01 12.26
CA PHE A 119 15.83 -8.01 13.19
C PHE A 119 15.78 -6.60 12.60
N VAL A 120 16.82 -6.21 11.86
CA VAL A 120 16.83 -4.89 11.18
C VAL A 120 15.65 -4.75 10.23
N TYR A 121 15.35 -5.79 9.44
CA TYR A 121 14.29 -5.73 8.45
C TYR A 121 12.90 -5.90 9.07
N GLY A 122 12.79 -6.69 10.14
CA GLY A 122 11.61 -6.69 11.00
C GLY A 122 11.34 -5.29 11.61
N GLY A 123 12.39 -4.59 12.03
CA GLY A 123 12.31 -3.20 12.50
C GLY A 123 11.82 -2.24 11.42
N ILE A 124 12.32 -2.36 10.19
CA ILE A 124 11.84 -1.56 9.05
C ILE A 124 10.34 -1.77 8.84
N VAL A 125 9.88 -3.03 8.81
CA VAL A 125 8.45 -3.37 8.66
C VAL A 125 7.60 -2.75 9.77
N ALA A 126 8.08 -2.79 11.01
CA ALA A 126 7.37 -2.20 12.15
C ALA A 126 7.25 -0.67 12.06
N LEU A 127 8.26 0.01 11.53
CA LEU A 127 8.31 1.47 11.45
C LEU A 127 7.60 2.06 10.23
N VAL A 128 7.45 1.29 9.15
CA VAL A 128 6.80 1.76 7.91
C VAL A 128 5.39 2.28 8.17
N ILE A 129 4.61 1.62 9.02
CA ILE A 129 3.22 2.03 9.30
C ILE A 129 3.17 3.39 10.04
N PRO A 130 3.84 3.57 11.20
CA PRO A 130 3.92 4.88 11.86
C PRO A 130 4.40 5.99 10.93
N VAL A 131 5.48 5.74 10.19
CA VAL A 131 6.03 6.73 9.26
C VAL A 131 5.01 7.11 8.19
N ALA A 132 4.36 6.13 7.55
CA ALA A 132 3.32 6.39 6.56
C ALA A 132 2.16 7.23 7.12
N THR A 133 1.73 6.94 8.35
CA THR A 133 0.65 7.71 8.98
C THR A 133 1.00 9.18 9.23
N THR A 134 2.27 9.50 9.51
CA THR A 134 2.71 10.91 9.67
C THR A 134 2.68 11.71 8.37
N TYR A 135 2.84 11.05 7.22
CA TYR A 135 2.78 11.70 5.91
C TYR A 135 1.40 11.66 5.27
N ALA A 136 0.51 10.79 5.74
CA ALA A 136 -0.88 10.72 5.33
C ALA A 136 -1.68 11.91 5.85
N THR A 137 -2.73 12.28 5.12
CA THR A 137 -3.59 13.43 5.44
C THR A 137 -4.89 13.04 6.13
N GLY A 138 -5.04 11.76 6.49
CA GLY A 138 -6.26 11.25 7.14
C GLY A 138 -7.50 11.38 6.26
N GLY A 139 -7.36 11.25 4.94
CA GLY A 139 -8.47 11.34 3.98
C GLY A 139 -8.71 12.73 3.39
N LYS A 140 -8.06 13.79 3.89
CA LYS A 140 -8.23 15.16 3.37
C LYS A 140 -7.77 15.29 1.91
N ASN A 141 -6.70 14.58 1.54
CA ASN A 141 -6.16 14.52 0.19
C ASN A 141 -6.01 13.05 -0.25
N PRO A 142 -7.04 12.43 -0.83
CA PRO A 142 -7.05 11.00 -1.11
C PRO A 142 -5.92 10.58 -2.07
N ARG A 143 -5.53 11.47 -2.99
CA ARG A 143 -4.43 11.23 -3.93
C ARG A 143 -3.07 11.18 -3.25
N ARG A 144 -2.82 12.06 -2.27
CA ARG A 144 -1.59 12.04 -1.47
C ARG A 144 -1.55 10.79 -0.60
N ASP A 145 -2.67 10.46 0.05
CA ASP A 145 -2.80 9.25 0.86
C ASP A 145 -2.54 7.99 0.04
N LEU A 146 -3.11 7.90 -1.18
CA LEU A 146 -2.84 6.80 -2.12
C LEU A 146 -1.36 6.64 -2.38
N LEU A 147 -0.64 7.72 -2.72
CA LEU A 147 0.79 7.65 -2.99
C LEU A 147 1.57 7.20 -1.75
N VAL A 148 1.33 7.82 -0.60
CA VAL A 148 2.05 7.56 0.65
C VAL A 148 1.89 6.10 1.08
N TYR A 149 0.65 5.61 1.14
CA TYR A 149 0.38 4.25 1.58
C TYR A 149 0.77 3.20 0.54
N SER A 150 0.65 3.49 -0.76
CA SER A 150 1.15 2.57 -1.80
C SER A 150 2.65 2.39 -1.70
N LEU A 151 3.40 3.49 -1.55
CA LEU A 151 4.84 3.46 -1.36
C LEU A 151 5.20 2.72 -0.06
N ALA A 152 4.47 2.97 1.03
CA ALA A 152 4.65 2.26 2.29
C ALA A 152 4.47 0.75 2.12
N THR A 153 3.42 0.29 1.44
CA THR A 153 3.19 -1.14 1.20
C THR A 153 4.26 -1.78 0.30
N LEU A 154 4.83 -1.04 -0.66
CA LEU A 154 5.94 -1.54 -1.47
C LEU A 154 7.23 -1.67 -0.64
N ILE A 155 7.54 -0.69 0.22
CA ILE A 155 8.68 -0.76 1.15
C ILE A 155 8.49 -1.93 2.12
N LEU A 156 7.28 -2.09 2.66
CA LEU A 156 6.92 -3.21 3.54
C LEU A 156 7.12 -4.56 2.83
N THR A 157 6.71 -4.66 1.57
CA THR A 157 6.90 -5.86 0.74
C THR A 157 8.38 -6.17 0.54
N ALA A 158 9.18 -5.17 0.14
CA ALA A 158 10.61 -5.34 -0.06
C ALA A 158 11.34 -5.76 1.24
N ALA A 159 10.99 -5.11 2.35
CA ALA A 159 11.52 -5.45 3.66
C ALA A 159 11.11 -6.86 4.11
N ALA A 160 9.87 -7.29 3.83
CA ALA A 160 9.37 -8.63 4.12
C ALA A 160 10.10 -9.71 3.31
N ILE A 161 10.27 -9.51 1.99
CA ILE A 161 11.05 -10.41 1.13
C ILE A 161 12.46 -10.57 1.70
N ARG A 162 13.09 -9.45 2.07
CA ARG A 162 14.45 -9.49 2.59
C ARG A 162 14.50 -10.17 3.96
N ALA A 163 13.61 -9.84 4.90
CA ALA A 163 13.52 -10.53 6.19
C ALA A 163 13.31 -12.04 6.02
N TRP A 164 12.52 -12.44 5.02
CA TRP A 164 12.31 -13.84 4.67
C TRP A 164 13.60 -14.52 4.15
N MET A 165 14.37 -13.84 3.29
CA MET A 165 15.67 -14.35 2.81
C MET A 165 16.71 -14.54 3.93
N THR A 166 16.52 -13.92 5.10
CA THR A 166 17.38 -14.11 6.28
C THR A 166 16.75 -14.99 7.37
N GLY A 167 15.51 -15.43 7.19
CA GLY A 167 14.71 -16.09 8.23
C GLY A 167 15.00 -17.59 8.36
N PRO A 168 14.97 -18.39 7.27
CA PRO A 168 15.24 -19.82 7.44
C PRO A 168 16.06 -20.51 6.34
N ALA A 169 16.87 -21.48 6.78
CA ALA A 169 17.36 -22.61 5.99
C ALA A 169 16.21 -23.55 5.57
N VAL A 170 15.26 -23.07 4.75
CA VAL A 170 14.11 -23.89 4.30
C VAL A 170 14.51 -24.90 3.21
N PHE A 171 15.69 -24.76 2.60
CA PHE A 171 16.08 -25.57 1.44
C PHE A 171 17.00 -26.76 1.76
N THR A 172 16.99 -27.31 2.98
CA THR A 172 17.78 -28.51 3.31
C THR A 172 16.93 -29.74 3.67
N LEU A 173 15.68 -29.79 3.20
CA LEU A 173 14.82 -30.99 3.28
C LEU A 173 14.25 -31.39 1.91
N LEU A 174 15.12 -31.45 0.88
CA LEU A 174 14.98 -32.48 -0.14
C LEU A 174 15.96 -33.60 0.21
N PRO A 175 15.53 -34.87 0.27
CA PRO A 175 16.44 -36.01 0.43
C PRO A 175 17.44 -36.12 -0.72
#